data_AF-A0A1B6NXQ2-F1
#
_entry.id   AF-A0A1B6NXQ2-F1
#
_cell.length_a   1.000
_cell.length_b   1.000
_cell.length_c   1.000
_cell.angle_alpha   90.00
_cell.angle_beta   90.00
_cell.angle_gamma   90.00
#
_symmetry.space_group_name_H-M   'P 1'
#
loop_
_entity.id
_entity.type
_entity.pdbx_description
1 polymer ?
#
loop_
_entity_poly.entity_id
_entity_poly.type
_entity_poly.pdbx_seq_one_letter_code
_entity_poly.pdbx_strand_id
1 'polypeptide(L)'
;GLGQHTTTAAKLLHLPAGGDLIDSPGVREFGLWHIPTERITWGFIEFRDYLGGCKFRDCKHLNDPGCLLREAVDEGKISSERFDSYHRILTTMEEQRPSHSQPPGA
;
A
#
# COMPACT_ATOMS: atom_id res chain seq x y z
N GLY A 1 -14.42 -19.97 5.51
CA GLY A 1 -14.05 -20.81 4.35
C GLY A 1 -13.09 -20.02 3.49
N LEU A 2 -12.03 -20.65 2.98
CA LEU A 2 -11.12 -19.99 2.05
C LEU A 2 -11.86 -19.87 0.70
N GLY A 3 -12.00 -18.67 0.15
CA GLY A 3 -12.62 -18.48 -1.16
C GLY A 3 -11.90 -19.29 -2.25
N GLN A 4 -12.66 -19.90 -3.16
CA GLN A 4 -12.12 -20.68 -4.28
C GLN A 4 -12.13 -19.85 -5.56
N HIS A 5 -10.98 -19.78 -6.24
CA HIS A 5 -10.89 -19.16 -7.55
C HIS A 5 -11.34 -20.18 -8.61
N THR A 6 -12.39 -19.84 -9.36
CA THR A 6 -12.91 -20.67 -10.47
C THR A 6 -12.45 -20.15 -11.83
N THR A 7 -12.23 -18.84 -11.96
CA THR A 7 -11.64 -18.20 -13.14
C THR A 7 -10.15 -18.51 -13.24
N THR A 8 -9.69 -19.07 -14.37
CA THR A 8 -8.30 -19.51 -14.58
C THR A 8 -7.49 -18.63 -15.53
N ALA A 9 -8.15 -17.76 -16.31
CA ALA A 9 -7.51 -16.83 -17.23
C ALA A 9 -8.28 -15.52 -17.31
N ALA A 10 -7.59 -14.43 -17.67
CA ALA A 10 -8.23 -13.14 -17.87
C ALA A 10 -9.12 -13.17 -19.13
N LYS A 11 -10.33 -12.60 -19.04
CA LYS A 11 -11.28 -12.49 -20.14
C LYS A 11 -11.76 -11.06 -20.32
N LEU A 12 -11.70 -10.58 -21.56
CA LEU A 12 -12.30 -9.32 -21.97
C LEU A 12 -13.78 -9.54 -22.33
N LEU A 13 -14.67 -8.75 -21.75
CA LEU A 13 -16.10 -8.77 -21.99
C LEU A 13 -16.54 -7.37 -22.44
N HIS A 14 -17.24 -7.29 -23.58
CA HIS A 14 -17.84 -6.05 -24.06
C HIS A 14 -19.24 -5.88 -23.45
N LEU A 15 -19.49 -4.76 -22.78
CA LEU A 15 -20.76 -4.51 -22.12
C LEU A 15 -21.80 -3.99 -23.13
N PRO A 16 -23.07 -4.44 -23.06
CA PRO A 16 -24.12 -3.98 -23.99
C PRO A 16 -24.38 -2.48 -23.96
N ALA A 17 -24.15 -1.83 -22.82
CA ALA A 17 -24.30 -0.38 -22.65
C ALA A 17 -23.03 0.42 -23.03
N GLY A 18 -21.98 -0.26 -23.52
CA GLY A 18 -20.67 0.31 -23.78
C GLY A 18 -19.69 0.12 -22.63
N GLY A 19 -18.39 0.13 -22.96
CA GLY A 19 -17.30 -0.17 -22.05
C GLY A 19 -16.88 -1.65 -22.04
N ASP A 20 -15.71 -1.90 -21.46
CA ASP A 20 -15.09 -3.22 -21.40
C ASP A 20 -14.83 -3.64 -19.96
N LEU A 21 -15.03 -4.91 -19.65
CA LEU A 21 -14.71 -5.54 -18.37
C LEU A 21 -13.63 -6.59 -18.57
N ILE A 22 -12.55 -6.52 -17.80
CA ILE A 22 -11.57 -7.59 -17.68
C ILE A 22 -11.90 -8.37 -16.41
N ASP A 23 -12.38 -9.61 -16.56
CA ASP A 23 -12.52 -10.57 -15.47
C ASP A 23 -11.23 -11.37 -15.33
N SER A 24 -10.57 -11.35 -14.17
CA SER A 24 -9.29 -12.03 -13.93
C SER A 24 -9.40 -13.05 -12.81
N PRO A 25 -8.53 -14.08 -12.77
CA PRO A 25 -8.38 -14.92 -11.58
C PRO A 25 -8.14 -14.07 -10.32
N GLY A 26 -8.61 -14.53 -9.17
CA GLY A 26 -8.32 -13.84 -7.92
C GLY A 26 -6.83 -13.95 -7.59
N VAL A 27 -6.24 -12.82 -7.23
CA VAL A 27 -4.83 -12.73 -6.83
C VAL A 27 -4.76 -12.81 -5.32
N ARG A 28 -3.93 -13.71 -4.79
CA ARG A 28 -3.75 -13.89 -3.34
C ARG A 28 -2.56 -13.11 -2.80
N GLU A 29 -1.54 -12.94 -3.61
CA GLU A 29 -0.29 -12.27 -3.24
C GLU A 29 0.17 -11.39 -4.39
N PHE A 30 0.61 -10.17 -4.06
CA PHE A 30 1.20 -9.23 -5.00
C PHE A 30 2.48 -8.69 -4.36
N GLY A 31 3.63 -8.86 -5.03
CA GLY A 31 4.90 -8.36 -4.53
C GLY A 31 5.00 -6.85 -4.70
N LEU A 32 4.86 -6.09 -3.61
CA LEU A 32 4.95 -4.62 -3.64
C LEU A 32 6.39 -4.07 -3.47
N TRP A 33 7.37 -4.94 -3.21
CA TRP A 33 8.77 -4.58 -2.90
C TRP A 33 9.47 -3.68 -3.93
N HIS A 34 9.00 -3.67 -5.18
CA HIS A 34 9.55 -2.85 -6.26
C HIS A 34 9.00 -1.41 -6.27
N ILE A 35 7.99 -1.12 -5.43
CA ILE A 35 7.36 0.19 -5.33
C ILE A 35 8.06 0.98 -4.22
N PRO A 36 8.52 2.23 -4.47
CA PRO A 36 9.09 3.07 -3.43
C PRO A 36 8.10 3.35 -2.30
N THR A 37 8.58 3.40 -1.06
CA THR A 37 7.77 3.67 0.14
C THR A 37 6.93 4.92 -0.03
N GLU A 38 7.47 5.99 -0.61
CA GLU A 38 6.78 7.27 -0.82
C GLU A 38 5.55 7.11 -1.71
N ARG A 39 5.59 6.20 -2.70
CA ARG A 39 4.44 5.89 -3.56
C ARG A 39 3.37 5.11 -2.81
N ILE A 40 3.76 4.21 -1.91
CA ILE A 40 2.83 3.52 -1.03
C ILE A 40 2.18 4.52 -0.08
N THR A 41 2.96 5.37 0.59
CA THR A 41 2.45 6.42 1.49
C THR A 41 1.46 7.34 0.77
N TRP A 42 1.76 7.76 -0.47
CA TRP A 42 0.85 8.56 -1.30
C TRP A 42 -0.44 7.82 -1.74
N GLY A 43 -0.39 6.48 -1.77
CA GLY A 43 -1.52 5.61 -2.10
C GLY A 43 -2.62 5.62 -1.04
N PHE A 44 -2.29 5.96 0.20
CA PHE A 44 -3.25 6.23 1.27
C PHE A 44 -3.74 7.67 1.11
N ILE A 45 -4.92 7.83 0.51
CA ILE A 45 -5.46 9.14 0.13
C ILE A 45 -5.60 10.08 1.33
N GLU A 46 -5.94 9.53 2.48
CA GLU A 46 -6.12 10.21 3.76
C GLU A 46 -4.81 10.73 4.36
N PHE A 47 -3.65 10.29 3.86
CA PHE A 47 -2.35 10.77 4.33
C PHE A 47 -1.92 12.06 3.63
N ARG A 48 -2.42 12.32 2.42
CA ARG A 48 -1.86 13.31 1.49
C ARG A 48 -1.79 14.72 2.08
N ASP A 49 -2.80 15.11 2.86
CA ASP A 49 -2.88 16.43 3.48
C ASP A 49 -1.80 16.69 4.56
N TYR A 50 -1.13 15.63 5.03
CA TYR A 50 -0.10 15.69 6.07
C TYR A 50 1.32 15.47 5.55
N LEU A 51 1.47 15.00 4.30
CA LEU A 51 2.77 14.65 3.74
C LEU A 51 3.65 15.90 3.57
N GLY A 52 4.91 15.77 3.98
CA GLY A 52 5.88 16.87 3.98
C GLY A 52 5.72 17.87 5.14
N GLY A 53 4.69 17.73 5.98
CA GLY A 53 4.49 18.59 7.16
C GLY A 53 5.07 18.02 8.46
N CYS A 54 5.54 16.77 8.46
CA CYS A 54 6.18 16.17 9.64
C CYS A 54 7.42 16.96 10.05
N LYS A 55 7.73 16.92 11.36
CA LYS A 55 8.90 17.60 11.93
C LYS A 55 10.21 17.26 11.22
N PHE A 56 10.37 15.99 10.81
CA PHE A 56 11.54 15.49 10.13
C PHE A 56 11.21 15.16 8.67
N ARG A 57 12.13 15.50 7.75
CA ARG A 57 11.96 15.27 6.31
C ARG A 57 11.98 13.79 5.94
N ASP A 58 12.69 12.98 6.71
CA ASP A 58 12.89 11.53 6.55
C ASP A 58 12.04 10.70 7.53
N CYS A 59 10.94 11.29 8.02
CA CYS A 59 9.99 10.63 8.90
C CYS A 59 9.53 9.28 8.30
N LYS A 60 9.70 8.21 9.08
CA LYS A 60 9.23 6.85 8.79
C LYS A 60 7.76 6.66 9.13
N HIS A 61 7.14 7.68 9.73
CA HIS A 61 5.75 7.71 10.13
C HIS A 61 5.37 6.59 11.09
N LEU A 62 6.34 6.02 11.83
CA LEU A 62 6.08 5.00 12.83
C LEU A 62 6.01 5.65 14.21
N ASN A 63 7.15 5.80 14.89
CA ASN A 63 7.21 6.36 16.24
C ASN A 63 8.00 7.68 16.28
N ASP A 64 8.16 8.33 15.12
CA ASP A 64 8.97 9.53 15.02
C ASP A 64 8.28 10.70 15.74
N PRO A 65 9.01 11.48 16.56
CA PRO A 65 8.45 12.65 17.22
C PRO A 65 7.99 13.71 16.21
N GLY A 66 6.76 14.22 16.36
CA GLY A 66 6.18 15.23 15.45
C GLY A 66 5.77 14.67 14.10
N CYS A 67 5.39 13.39 14.05
CA CYS A 67 4.76 12.78 12.89
C CYS A 67 3.29 13.21 12.80
N LEU A 68 2.97 14.03 11.80
CA LEU A 68 1.59 14.50 11.59
C LEU A 68 0.61 13.36 11.25
N LEU A 69 1.07 12.27 10.62
CA LEU A 69 0.21 11.11 10.39
C LEU A 69 -0.18 10.42 11.69
N ARG A 70 0.75 10.32 12.64
CA ARG A 70 0.47 9.73 13.96
C ARG A 70 -0.48 10.63 14.75
N GLU A 71 -0.23 11.93 14.77
CA GLU A 71 -1.12 12.90 15.42
C GLU A 71 -2.53 12.85 14.81
N ALA A 72 -2.66 12.77 13.49
CA ALA A 72 -3.95 12.65 12.83
C ALA A 72 -4.68 11.32 13.13
N VAL A 73 -3.95 10.24 13.40
CA VAL A 73 -4.54 8.98 13.91
C VAL A 73 -5.05 9.17 15.35
N ASP A 74 -4.25 9.79 16.21
CA ASP A 74 -4.61 10.04 17.61
C ASP A 74 -5.83 10.97 17.73
N GLU A 75 -5.98 11.91 16.79
CA GLU A 75 -7.14 12.80 16.65
C GLU A 75 -8.34 12.16 15.94
N GLY A 76 -8.21 10.93 15.44
CA GLY A 76 -9.28 10.20 14.74
C GLY A 76 -9.57 10.69 13.31
N LYS A 77 -8.71 11.53 12.74
CA LYS A 77 -8.80 12.00 11.34
C LYS A 77 -8.32 10.94 10.35
N ILE A 78 -7.42 10.07 10.79
CA ILE A 78 -6.99 8.87 10.07
C ILE A 78 -7.43 7.64 10.88
N SER A 79 -7.99 6.64 10.19
CA SER A 79 -8.34 5.37 10.83
C SER A 79 -7.08 4.64 11.31
N SER A 80 -7.08 4.17 12.56
CA SER A 80 -6.00 3.35 13.12
C SER A 80 -5.79 2.06 12.32
N GLU A 81 -6.88 1.40 11.89
CA GLU A 81 -6.81 0.19 11.06
C GLU A 81 -6.10 0.45 9.72
N ARG A 82 -6.39 1.59 9.09
CA ARG A 82 -5.72 2.01 7.85
C ARG A 82 -4.24 2.24 8.08
N PHE A 83 -3.90 2.94 9.15
CA PHE A 83 -2.52 3.25 9.52
C PHE A 83 -1.71 1.98 9.88
N ASP A 84 -2.31 1.05 10.60
CA ASP A 84 -1.70 -0.26 10.90
C ASP A 84 -1.51 -1.08 9.62
N SER A 85 -2.48 -1.04 8.71
CA SER A 85 -2.35 -1.70 7.41
C SER A 85 -1.23 -1.09 6.56
N TYR A 86 -1.00 0.22 6.64
CA TYR A 86 0.13 0.87 5.98
C TYR A 86 1.46 0.29 6.47
N HIS A 87 1.67 0.23 7.79
CA HIS A 87 2.90 -0.35 8.34
C HIS A 87 3.06 -1.83 8.01
N ARG A 88 1.98 -2.60 8.07
CA ARG A 88 2.01 -4.02 7.68
C ARG A 88 2.45 -4.20 6.23
N ILE A 89 1.96 -3.36 5.30
CA ILE A 89 2.40 -3.38 3.90
C ILE A 89 3.90 -3.09 3.81
N LEU A 90 4.40 -2.06 4.50
CA LEU A 90 5.83 -1.73 4.47
C LEU A 90 6.70 -2.84 5.04
N THR A 91 6.28 -3.48 6.13
CA THR A 91 6.99 -4.63 6.71
C THR A 91 7.03 -5.79 5.73
N THR A 92 5.88 -6.18 5.16
CA THR A 92 5.81 -7.27 4.18
C THR A 92 6.63 -6.97 2.92
N MET A 93 6.72 -5.71 2.50
CA MET A 93 7.57 -5.31 1.37
C MET A 93 9.05 -5.55 1.63
N GLU A 94 9.54 -5.25 2.83
CA GLU A 94 10.94 -5.51 3.20
C GLU A 94 11.20 -7.02 3.30
N GLU A 95 10.28 -7.78 3.88
CA GLU A 95 10.38 -9.25 4.01
C GLU A 95 10.38 -9.97 2.66
N GLN A 96 9.59 -9.48 1.69
CA GLN A 96 9.48 -10.06 0.35
C GLN A 96 10.59 -9.60 -0.61
N ARG A 97 11.45 -8.68 -0.19
CA ARG A 97 12.48 -8.10 -1.06
C ARG A 97 13.56 -9.15 -1.39
N PRO A 98 13.74 -9.54 -2.67
CA PRO A 98 14.76 -10.51 -3.03
C PRO A 98 16.19 -10.01 -2.75
N SER A 99 17.09 -10.88 -2.31
CA SER A 99 18.49 -10.50 -1.99
C SER A 99 19.24 -9.84 -3.16
N HIS A 100 18.95 -10.25 -4.39
CA HIS A 100 19.54 -9.70 -5.60
C HIS A 100 19.00 -8.31 -6.00
N SER A 101 17.94 -7.83 -5.34
CA SER A 101 17.33 -6.51 -5.60
C SER A 101 17.82 -5.43 -4.64
N GLN A 102 18.77 -5.75 -3.74
CA GLN A 102 19.37 -4.76 -2.86
C GLN A 102 20.32 -3.84 -3.67
N PRO A 103 20.17 -2.51 -3.56
CA PRO A 103 21.15 -1.60 -4.15
C PRO A 103 22.53 -1.84 -3.52
N PRO A 104 23.63 -1.76 -4.29
CA PRO A 104 24.96 -1.95 -3.74
C PRO A 104 25.26 -0.89 -2.68
N GLY A 105 25.56 -1.33 -1.45
CA GLY A 105 26.02 -0.49 -0.34
C GLY A 105 25.01 -0.19 0.79
N ALA A 106 24.00 -1.04 1.00
CA ALA A 106 23.23 -1.05 2.23
C ALA A 106 24.04 -1.60 3.42
#